data_AF-A0A836TBZ2-F1
#
_entry.id   AF-A0A836TBZ2-F1
#
_cell.length_a   1.000
_cell.length_b   1.000
_cell.length_c   1.000
_cell.angle_alpha   90.00
_cell.angle_beta   90.00
_cell.angle_gamma   90.00
#
_symmetry.space_group_name_H-M   'P 1'
#
loop_
_entity.id
_entity.type
_entity.pdbx_description
1 polymer ?
#
loop_
_entity_poly.entity_id
_entity_poly.type
_entity_poly.pdbx_seq_one_letter_code
_entity_poly.pdbx_strand_id
1 'polypeptide(L)' 'MIMKEGNLKFDFPTFFNVIKFDDSIYYRNHFEKIQQDIKAIDILAINNHENYMIEVKDYTH' A
#
# COMPACT_ATOMS: atom_id res chain seq x y z
N MET A 1 12.61 -3.89 5.83
CA MET A 1 12.09 -4.36 4.53
C MET A 1 11.88 -3.13 3.70
N ILE A 2 12.59 -3.00 2.58
CA ILE A 2 12.55 -1.79 1.77
C ILE A 2 11.47 -1.91 0.70
N MET A 3 10.51 -0.99 0.73
CA MET A 3 9.49 -0.81 -0.30
C MET A 3 9.77 0.44 -1.12
N LYS A 4 9.31 0.45 -2.37
CA LYS A 4 9.42 1.60 -3.28
C LYS A 4 8.05 2.03 -3.76
N GLU A 5 7.77 3.32 -3.71
CA GLU A 5 6.60 3.94 -4.33
C GLU A 5 7.06 5.15 -5.14
N GLY A 6 6.90 5.09 -6.47
CA GLY A 6 7.61 5.99 -7.38
C GLY A 6 9.12 6.05 -7.10
N ASN A 7 9.63 7.25 -6.80
CA ASN A 7 11.03 7.52 -6.46
C ASN A 7 11.34 7.41 -4.95
N LEU A 8 10.32 7.26 -4.11
CA LEU A 8 10.46 7.22 -2.66
C LEU A 8 10.77 5.79 -2.18
N LYS A 9 11.56 5.70 -1.10
CA LYS A 9 11.89 4.45 -0.42
C LYS A 9 11.39 4.49 1.01
N PHE A 10 10.72 3.43 1.42
CA PHE A 10 10.21 3.25 2.78
C PHE A 10 10.87 2.03 3.39
N ASP A 11 11.47 2.18 4.57
CA ASP A 11 12.01 1.04 5.32
C ASP A 11 11.09 0.71 6.48
N PHE A 12 10.56 -0.50 6.45
CA PHE A 12 9.70 -1.03 7.50
C PHE A 12 10.47 -2.02 8.37
N PRO A 13 10.24 -2.05 9.69
CA PRO A 13 10.78 -3.12 10.52
C PRO A 13 10.37 -4.51 10.00
N THR A 14 11.24 -5.51 10.18
CA THR A 14 11.05 -6.87 9.62
C THR A 14 9.85 -7.63 10.21
N PHE A 15 9.30 -7.17 11.33
CA PHE A 15 8.11 -7.75 11.96
C PHE A 15 6.79 -7.24 11.35
N PHE A 16 6.82 -6.29 10.42
CA PHE A 16 5.66 -5.95 9.60
C PHE A 16 5.61 -6.82 8.35
N ASN A 17 4.42 -7.31 8.03
CA ASN A 17 4.08 -7.78 6.70
C ASN A 17 3.62 -6.59 5.87
N VAL A 18 4.32 -6.30 4.77
CA VAL A 18 4.10 -5.08 3.98
C VAL A 18 3.85 -5.44 2.53
N ILE A 19 2.77 -4.89 1.95
CA ILE A 19 2.42 -5.09 0.55
C ILE A 19 2.06 -3.76 -0.12
N LYS A 20 2.28 -3.69 -1.44
CA LYS A 20 1.58 -2.72 -2.28
C LYS A 20 0.14 -3.18 -2.46
N PHE A 21 -0.81 -2.36 -2.03
CA PHE A 21 -2.20 -2.82 -1.94
C PHE A 21 -2.99 -2.61 -3.22
N ASP A 22 -2.73 -1.52 -3.93
CA ASP A 22 -3.19 -1.28 -5.30
C ASP A 22 -2.77 -2.41 -6.27
N ASP A 23 -1.59 -2.97 -6.07
CA ASP A 23 -1.04 -4.08 -6.84
C ASP A 23 -1.58 -5.45 -6.40
N SER A 24 -2.37 -5.52 -5.34
CA SER A 24 -2.86 -6.79 -4.81
C SER A 24 -4.01 -7.36 -5.65
N ILE A 25 -3.97 -8.68 -5.88
CA ILE A 25 -5.07 -9.43 -6.53
C ILE A 25 -6.37 -9.27 -5.75
N TYR A 26 -6.28 -9.16 -4.43
CA TYR A 26 -7.44 -8.96 -3.56
C TYR A 26 -8.15 -7.63 -3.84
N TYR A 27 -7.39 -6.53 -3.93
CA TYR A 27 -7.94 -5.20 -4.24
C TYR A 27 -8.67 -5.19 -5.59
N ARG A 28 -7.99 -5.62 -6.66
CA ARG A 28 -8.55 -5.66 -8.02
C ARG A 28 -9.81 -6.53 -8.11
N ASN A 29 -9.83 -7.67 -7.42
CA ASN A 29 -10.96 -8.59 -7.53
C ASN A 29 -12.19 -8.22 -6.69
N HIS A 30 -12.02 -7.45 -5.60
CA HIS A 30 -13.10 -7.14 -4.66
C HIS A 30 -13.55 -5.68 -4.72
N PHE A 31 -12.65 -4.72 -4.89
CA PHE A 31 -12.98 -3.29 -4.76
C PHE A 31 -13.13 -2.58 -6.10
N GLU A 32 -12.32 -2.94 -7.11
CA GLU A 32 -12.45 -2.37 -8.46
C GLU A 32 -13.83 -2.66 -9.10
N LYS A 33 -14.52 -3.71 -8.63
CA LYS A 33 -15.87 -4.10 -9.09
C LYS A 33 -17.01 -3.37 -8.39
N ILE A 34 -16.75 -2.62 -7.31
CA ILE A 34 -17.78 -1.92 -6.54
C ILE A 34 -18.14 -0.59 -7.21
N GLN A 35 -17.15 0.12 -7.74
CA GLN A 35 -17.34 1.34 -8.51
C GLN A 35 -16.12 1.56 -9.42
N GLN A 36 -16.35 2.09 -10.63
CA GLN A 36 -15.27 2.48 -11.52
C GLN A 36 -14.39 3.55 -10.86
N ASP A 37 -13.07 3.42 -11.03
CA ASP A 37 -12.04 4.36 -10.57
C ASP A 37 -11.94 4.59 -9.05
N ILE A 38 -12.31 3.61 -8.21
CA ILE A 38 -11.91 3.66 -6.81
C ILE A 38 -10.38 3.60 -6.74
N LYS A 39 -9.77 4.63 -6.15
CA LYS A 39 -8.34 4.66 -5.91
C LYS A 39 -8.00 3.77 -4.71
N ALA A 40 -7.07 2.83 -4.92
CA ALA A 40 -6.51 2.05 -3.81
C ALA A 40 -5.54 2.89 -3.00
N ILE A 41 -5.32 2.48 -1.75
CA ILE A 41 -4.19 2.95 -0.98
C ILE A 41 -2.91 2.27 -1.46
N ASP A 42 -1.79 2.99 -1.45
CA ASP A 42 -0.55 2.48 -2.03
C ASP A 42 0.04 1.33 -1.21
N ILE A 43 0.16 1.48 0.12
CA ILE A 43 0.84 0.50 1.00
C ILE A 43 -0.06 0.08 2.17
N LEU A 44 -0.10 -1.23 2.44
CA LEU A 44 -0.55 -1.79 3.71
C LEU A 44 0.63 -2.38 4.48
N ALA A 45 0.78 -2.00 5.75
CA ALA A 45 1.75 -2.57 6.67
C ALA A 45 1.02 -3.10 7.92
N ILE A 46 1.12 -4.40 8.16
CA ILE A 46 0.33 -5.13 9.17
C ILE A 46 1.28 -5.90 10.09
N ASN A 47 1.04 -5.81 11.39
CA ASN A 47 1.60 -6.74 12.37
C ASN A 47 0.52 -7.14 13.40
N ASN A 48 0.89 -7.86 14.46
CA ASN A 48 -0.09 -8.36 15.44
C ASN A 48 -0.74 -7.28 16.31
N HIS A 49 -0.20 -6.06 16.34
CA HIS A 49 -0.59 -4.98 17.26
C HIS A 49 -1.05 -3.72 16.53
N GLU A 50 -0.47 -3.43 15.37
CA GLU A 50 -0.62 -2.18 14.65
C GLU A 50 -0.77 -2.44 13.15
N ASN A 51 -1.69 -1.70 12.55
CA ASN A 51 -1.99 -1.76 11.13
C ASN A 51 -1.98 -0.35 10.56
N TYR A 52 -1.23 -0.16 9.48
CA TYR A 52 -1.10 1.11 8.79
C TYR A 52 -1.60 1.01 7.36
N MET A 53 -2.36 2.03 6.99
CA MET A 53 -2.89 2.32 5.68
C MET A 53 -2.18 3.59 5.20
N ILE A 54 -1.30 3.48 4.20
CA ILE A 54 -0.38 4.56 3.80
C ILE A 54 -0.61 4.94 2.33
N GLU A 55 -1.07 6.17 2.12
CA GLU A 55 -1.14 6.83 0.83
C GLU A 55 0.07 7.75 0.67
N VAL A 56 0.83 7.58 -0.40
CA VAL A 56 2.05 8.31 -0.70
C VAL A 56 1.76 9.45 -1.68
N LYS A 57 2.20 10.66 -1.32
CA LYS A 57 2.19 11.83 -2.21
C LYS A 57 3.60 12.39 -2.30
N ASP A 58 4.19 12.32 -3.49
CA ASP A 58 5.46 12.97 -3.79
C ASP A 58 5.16 14.34 -4.45
N TYR A 59 5.49 15.43 -3.78
CA TYR A 59 5.31 16.81 -4.29
C TYR A 59 6.61 17.39 -4.88
N THR A 60 7.64 16.57 -5.04
CA THR A 60 8.92 17.00 -5.62
C THR A 60 8.95 16.89 -7.15
N HIS A 61 7.86 16.42 -7.75
CA HIS A 61 7.65 16.25 -9.19
C HIS A 61 6.33 16.89 -9.62
#